data_AF-A0A2S2Q560-F1
#
_entry.id   AF-A0A2S2Q560-F1
#
_cell.length_a   1.000
_cell.length_b   1.000
_cell.length_c   1.000
_cell.angle_alpha   90.00
_cell.angle_beta   90.00
_cell.angle_gamma   90.00
#
_symmetry.space_group_name_H-M   'P 1'
#
loop_
_entity.id
_entity.type
_entity.pdbx_description
1 polymer ?
#
loop_
_entity_poly.entity_id
_entity_poly.type
_entity_poly.pdbx_seq_one_letter_code
_entity_poly.pdbx_strand_id
1 'polypeptide(L)'
;SRKFGEVTYHLTQVLSGHGCFAAYLNRFGIQESIVCEQCGAAPDDAEHGVFYCDAWANWRRMACIELGITELTPDNLVDIMMSSADGWAMVSDLIGRIMSTRESEERIRQRIPVDTP
;
A
#
# COMPACT_ATOMS: atom_id res chain seq x y z
N SER A 1 23.06 9.00 4.76
CA SER A 1 22.81 8.68 3.33
C SER A 1 22.09 7.35 3.24
N ARG A 2 21.23 7.15 2.23
CA ARG A 2 20.60 5.85 1.93
C ARG A 2 21.70 4.86 1.51
N LYS A 3 21.75 3.70 2.17
CA LYS A 3 22.79 2.67 1.94
C LYS A 3 22.33 1.55 1.00
N PHE A 4 21.02 1.32 0.91
CA PHE A 4 20.44 0.18 0.23
C PHE A 4 19.29 0.62 -0.67
N GLY A 5 19.16 -0.07 -1.81
CA GLY A 5 18.01 0.02 -2.72
C GLY A 5 17.69 1.39 -3.32
N GLU A 6 16.64 1.39 -4.12
CA GLU A 6 16.03 2.57 -4.73
C GLU A 6 14.58 2.70 -4.28
N VAL A 7 14.07 3.93 -4.30
CA VAL A 7 12.65 4.18 -4.05
C VAL A 7 11.91 3.92 -5.35
N THR A 8 11.23 2.79 -5.44
CA THR A 8 10.44 2.40 -6.61
C THR A 8 9.22 3.30 -6.78
N TYR A 9 8.54 3.20 -7.92
CA TYR A 9 7.30 3.95 -8.19
C TYR A 9 6.22 3.73 -7.10
N HIS A 10 5.91 2.48 -6.78
CA HIS A 10 4.91 2.15 -5.75
C HIS A 10 5.38 2.51 -4.33
N LEU A 11 6.67 2.34 -4.04
CA LEU A 11 7.22 2.76 -2.76
C LEU A 11 7.14 4.28 -2.58
N THR A 12 7.43 5.05 -3.65
CA THR A 12 7.27 6.51 -3.64
C THR A 12 5.83 6.91 -3.35
N GLN A 13 4.86 6.27 -4.01
CA GLN A 13 3.44 6.51 -3.80
C GLN A 13 3.04 6.32 -2.33
N VAL A 14 3.37 5.18 -1.72
CA VAL A 14 3.08 4.91 -0.30
C VAL A 14 3.72 5.95 0.61
N LEU A 15 5.02 6.22 0.46
CA LEU A 15 5.75 7.15 1.32
C LEU A 15 5.26 8.60 1.22
N SER A 16 4.58 8.95 0.14
CA SER A 16 4.05 10.29 -0.10
C SER A 16 2.53 10.39 0.03
N GLY A 17 1.85 9.29 0.36
CA GLY A 17 0.39 9.24 0.45
C GLY A 17 -0.34 9.41 -0.90
N HIS A 18 0.34 9.14 -2.01
CA HIS A 18 -0.21 9.20 -3.37
C HIS A 18 -0.64 7.81 -3.87
N GLY A 19 -1.45 7.78 -4.93
CA GLY A 19 -1.80 6.54 -5.64
C GLY A 19 -3.30 6.25 -5.60
N CYS A 20 -3.68 5.00 -5.81
CA CYS A 20 -5.08 4.56 -5.86
C CYS A 20 -5.73 4.37 -4.46
N PHE A 21 -5.36 5.22 -3.49
CA PHE A 21 -6.01 5.28 -2.18
C PHE A 21 -7.29 6.12 -2.28
N ALA A 22 -8.43 5.63 -1.81
CA ALA A 22 -9.71 6.32 -1.97
C ALA A 22 -9.71 7.70 -1.28
N ALA A 23 -9.04 7.84 -0.13
CA ALA A 23 -8.86 9.14 0.53
C ALA A 23 -8.04 10.14 -0.33
N TYR A 24 -7.01 9.64 -1.04
CA TYR A 24 -6.22 10.47 -1.95
C TYR A 24 -7.03 10.87 -3.19
N LEU A 25 -7.76 9.92 -3.81
CA LEU A 25 -8.59 10.18 -4.99
C LEU A 25 -9.75 11.14 -4.67
N ASN A 26 -10.35 11.01 -3.49
CA ASN A 26 -11.41 11.88 -3.01
C ASN A 26 -10.96 13.33 -2.82
N ARG A 27 -9.73 13.53 -2.32
CA ARG A 27 -9.16 14.88 -2.17
C ARG A 27 -9.15 15.69 -3.48
N PHE A 28 -9.07 15.02 -4.63
CA PHE A 28 -9.09 15.65 -5.95
C PHE A 28 -10.42 15.50 -6.70
N GLY A 29 -11.47 14.99 -6.05
CA GLY A 29 -12.79 14.78 -6.66
C GLY A 29 -12.82 13.68 -7.71
N ILE A 30 -11.85 12.76 -7.71
CA ILE A 30 -11.79 11.62 -8.64
C ILE A 30 -12.70 10.48 -8.18
N GLN A 31 -12.85 10.29 -6.86
CA GLN A 31 -13.71 9.29 -6.25
C GLN A 31 -14.55 9.92 -5.13
N GLU A 32 -15.83 9.57 -5.02
CA GLU A 32 -16.73 10.16 -4.01
C GLU A 32 -16.52 9.59 -2.60
N SER A 33 -16.15 8.31 -2.50
CA SER A 33 -15.98 7.58 -1.25
C SER A 33 -14.52 7.56 -0.80
N ILE A 34 -14.31 7.53 0.52
CA ILE A 34 -13.01 7.30 1.18
C ILE A 34 -12.88 5.87 1.73
N VAL A 35 -13.83 5.00 1.42
CA VAL A 35 -13.87 3.61 1.89
C VAL A 35 -12.90 2.76 1.09
N CYS A 36 -12.18 1.86 1.78
CA CYS A 36 -11.28 0.92 1.17
C CYS A 36 -12.08 -0.13 0.40
N GLU A 37 -11.92 -0.16 -0.92
CA GLU A 37 -12.59 -1.14 -1.79
C GLU A 37 -12.19 -2.60 -1.48
N GLN A 38 -11.07 -2.80 -0.77
CA GLN A 38 -10.57 -4.14 -0.45
C GLN A 38 -11.09 -4.71 0.87
N CYS A 39 -11.35 -3.88 1.88
CA CYS A 39 -11.80 -4.38 3.18
C CYS A 39 -12.99 -3.64 3.79
N GLY A 40 -13.47 -2.55 3.16
CA GLY A 40 -14.61 -1.77 3.62
C GLY A 40 -14.33 -0.80 4.78
N ALA A 41 -13.09 -0.72 5.28
CA ALA A 41 -12.72 0.26 6.31
C ALA A 41 -12.53 1.68 5.74
N ALA A 42 -12.58 2.70 6.59
CA ALA A 42 -12.31 4.09 6.22
C ALA A 42 -11.55 4.83 7.33
N PRO A 43 -10.69 5.82 7.00
CA PRO A 43 -10.31 6.21 5.65
C PRO A 43 -9.35 5.21 4.98
N ASP A 44 -9.46 5.08 3.66
CA ASP A 44 -8.47 4.37 2.84
C ASP A 44 -7.35 5.31 2.43
N ASP A 45 -6.35 5.45 3.30
CA ASP A 45 -5.10 6.14 3.06
C ASP A 45 -3.92 5.15 2.93
N ALA A 46 -2.71 5.69 2.73
CA ALA A 46 -1.51 4.86 2.58
C ALA A 46 -1.20 4.01 3.81
N GLU A 47 -1.50 4.53 5.00
CA GLU A 47 -1.26 3.84 6.25
C GLU A 47 -2.20 2.66 6.40
N HIS A 48 -3.51 2.88 6.22
CA HIS A 48 -4.49 1.82 6.16
C HIS A 48 -4.15 0.79 5.08
N GLY A 49 -4.00 1.23 3.83
CA GLY A 49 -3.89 0.34 2.69
C GLY A 49 -2.65 -0.55 2.70
N VAL A 50 -1.60 -0.19 3.45
CA VAL A 50 -0.39 -1.01 3.61
C VAL A 50 -0.40 -1.78 4.91
N PHE A 51 -0.62 -1.11 6.05
CA PHE A 51 -0.35 -1.67 7.38
C PHE A 51 -1.57 -2.31 8.06
N TYR A 52 -2.79 -1.86 7.73
CA TYR A 52 -4.00 -2.27 8.46
C TYR A 52 -5.04 -3.00 7.63
N CYS A 53 -5.06 -2.81 6.31
CA CYS A 53 -6.06 -3.43 5.44
C CYS A 53 -6.03 -4.97 5.55
N ASP A 54 -7.17 -5.56 5.90
CA ASP A 54 -7.31 -7.00 6.18
C ASP A 54 -7.04 -7.85 4.93
N ALA A 55 -7.29 -7.30 3.74
CA ALA A 55 -7.02 -7.97 2.47
C ALA A 55 -5.55 -8.40 2.33
N TRP A 56 -4.62 -7.68 2.97
CA TRP A 56 -3.18 -7.92 2.87
C TRP A 56 -2.57 -8.54 4.13
N ALA A 57 -3.38 -8.95 5.11
CA ALA A 57 -2.89 -9.48 6.39
C ALA A 57 -1.94 -10.67 6.22
N ASN A 58 -2.25 -11.60 5.30
CA ASN A 58 -1.38 -12.75 5.01
C ASN A 58 -0.05 -12.33 4.39
N TRP A 59 -0.03 -11.35 3.49
CA TRP A 59 1.22 -10.87 2.88
C TRP A 59 2.10 -10.15 3.89
N ARG A 60 1.51 -9.31 4.75
CA ARG A 60 2.22 -8.69 5.87
C ARG A 60 2.80 -9.73 6.82
N ARG A 61 2.01 -10.76 7.18
CA ARG A 61 2.46 -11.85 8.06
C ARG A 61 3.67 -12.57 7.49
N MET A 62 3.65 -12.91 6.19
CA MET A 62 4.79 -13.55 5.54
C MET A 62 6.02 -12.64 5.54
N ALA A 63 5.86 -11.35 5.23
CA ALA A 63 6.97 -10.40 5.32
C ALA A 63 7.55 -10.29 6.73
N CYS A 64 6.71 -10.29 7.78
CA CYS A 64 7.16 -10.24 9.17
C CYS A 64 7.99 -11.48 9.55
N ILE A 65 7.59 -12.67 9.09
CA ILE A 65 8.33 -13.92 9.32
C ILE A 65 9.72 -13.83 8.68
N GLU A 66 9.82 -13.42 7.42
CA GLU A 66 11.10 -13.31 6.71
C GLU A 66 12.00 -12.22 7.31
N LEU A 67 11.41 -11.13 7.78
CA LEU A 67 12.13 -10.03 8.43
C LEU A 67 12.53 -10.35 9.88
N GLY A 68 12.00 -11.42 10.48
CA GLY A 68 12.21 -11.75 11.89
C GLY A 68 11.62 -10.73 12.86
N ILE A 69 10.54 -10.04 12.48
CA ILE A 69 9.85 -9.02 13.29
C ILE A 69 8.45 -9.50 13.69
N THR A 70 7.91 -8.93 14.76
CA THR A 70 6.53 -9.24 15.20
C THR A 70 5.48 -8.59 14.32
N GLU A 71 5.69 -7.33 13.95
CA GLU A 71 4.73 -6.54 13.19
C GLU A 71 5.44 -5.49 12.35
N LEU A 72 4.98 -5.30 11.11
CA LEU A 72 5.38 -4.20 10.26
C LEU A 72 4.44 -3.01 10.52
N THR A 73 5.00 -1.87 10.89
CA THR A 73 4.26 -0.65 11.26
C THR A 73 4.80 0.55 10.48
N PRO A 74 4.06 1.66 10.41
CA PRO A 74 4.57 2.90 9.83
C PRO A 74 5.87 3.36 10.50
N ASP A 75 5.93 3.23 11.84
CA ASP A 75 7.04 3.71 12.66
C ASP A 75 8.34 2.93 12.42
N ASN A 76 8.26 1.61 12.16
CA ASN A 76 9.45 0.77 11.97
C ASN A 76 9.84 0.56 10.50
N LEU A 77 9.01 0.97 9.54
CA LEU A 77 9.21 0.74 8.11
C LEU A 77 10.58 1.22 7.63
N VAL A 78 10.90 2.50 7.90
CA VAL A 78 12.12 3.15 7.41
C VAL A 78 13.35 2.52 8.05
N ASP A 79 13.28 2.21 9.35
CA ASP A 79 14.39 1.59 10.08
C ASP A 79 14.70 0.19 9.54
N ILE A 80 13.67 -0.62 9.23
CA ILE A 80 13.82 -1.93 8.59
C ILE A 80 14.52 -1.78 7.24
N MET A 81 14.02 -0.88 6.39
CA MET A 81 14.59 -0.64 5.06
C MET A 81 16.05 -0.19 5.13
N MET A 82 16.40 0.62 6.12
CA MET A 82 17.75 1.15 6.30
C MET A 82 18.73 0.19 6.98
N SER A 83 18.22 -0.89 7.59
CA SER A 83 19.03 -1.85 8.35
C SER A 83 19.74 -2.87 7.47
N SER A 84 19.17 -3.26 6.33
CA SER A 84 19.79 -4.23 5.41
C SER A 84 19.24 -4.12 3.99
N ALA A 85 20.01 -4.64 3.02
CA ALA A 85 19.56 -4.78 1.64
C ALA A 85 18.34 -5.70 1.52
N ASP A 86 18.32 -6.79 2.32
CA ASP A 86 17.19 -7.73 2.35
C ASP A 86 15.94 -7.08 2.96
N GLY A 87 16.09 -6.29 4.02
CA GLY A 87 14.99 -5.53 4.62
C GLY A 87 14.38 -4.55 3.62
N TRP A 88 15.22 -3.84 2.87
CA TRP A 88 14.77 -2.99 1.77
C TRP A 88 14.02 -3.76 0.70
N ALA A 89 14.58 -4.88 0.23
CA ALA A 89 13.98 -5.70 -0.83
C ALA A 89 12.62 -6.25 -0.40
N MET A 90 12.53 -6.82 0.81
CA MET A 90 11.30 -7.37 1.35
C MET A 90 10.18 -6.34 1.47
N VAL A 91 10.49 -5.14 1.98
CA VAL A 91 9.51 -4.05 2.08
C VAL A 91 9.09 -3.54 0.70
N SER A 92 10.05 -3.35 -0.20
CA SER A 92 9.78 -2.89 -1.57
C SER A 92 8.89 -3.87 -2.34
N ASP A 93 9.16 -5.17 -2.21
CA ASP A 93 8.37 -6.23 -2.83
C ASP A 93 6.96 -6.30 -2.26
N LEU A 94 6.81 -6.21 -0.94
CA LEU A 94 5.50 -6.19 -0.29
C LEU A 94 4.65 -5.02 -0.79
N ILE A 95 5.20 -3.81 -0.75
CA ILE A 95 4.51 -2.60 -1.22
C ILE A 95 4.20 -2.69 -2.71
N GLY A 96 5.15 -3.17 -3.52
CA GLY A 96 4.95 -3.37 -4.95
C GLY A 96 3.79 -4.32 -5.26
N ARG A 97 3.68 -5.44 -4.52
CA ARG A 97 2.57 -6.40 -4.66
C ARG A 97 1.23 -5.76 -4.28
N ILE A 98 1.16 -5.13 -3.10
CA ILE A 98 -0.07 -4.45 -2.63
C ILE A 98 -0.52 -3.42 -3.66
N MET A 99 0.35 -2.49 -4.04
CA MET A 99 -0.03 -1.40 -4.93
C MET A 99 -0.35 -1.88 -6.34
N SER A 100 0.41 -2.82 -6.90
CA SER A 100 0.11 -3.39 -8.21
C SER A 100 -1.26 -4.04 -8.26
N THR A 101 -1.63 -4.79 -7.21
CA THR A 101 -2.97 -5.40 -7.11
C THR A 101 -4.04 -4.34 -7.02
N ARG A 102 -3.88 -3.34 -6.14
CA ARG A 102 -4.87 -2.27 -5.97
C ARG A 102 -5.10 -1.45 -7.23
N GLU A 103 -4.03 -1.06 -7.92
CA GLU A 103 -4.12 -0.36 -9.21
C GLU A 103 -4.79 -1.24 -10.29
N SER A 104 -4.55 -2.55 -10.28
CA SER A 104 -5.19 -3.47 -11.23
C SER A 104 -6.69 -3.55 -11.04
N GLU A 105 -7.14 -3.62 -9.78
CA GLU A 105 -8.56 -3.66 -9.43
C GLU A 105 -9.24 -2.32 -9.70
N GLU A 106 -8.56 -1.20 -9.41
CA GLU A 106 -9.06 0.14 -9.71
C GLU A 106 -9.25 0.36 -11.22
N ARG A 107 -8.28 -0.05 -12.05
CA ARG A 107 -8.43 -0.04 -13.51
C ARG A 107 -9.59 -0.90 -14.02
N ILE A 108 -9.86 -2.03 -13.36
CA ILE A 108 -11.00 -2.88 -13.72
C ILE A 108 -12.31 -2.15 -13.38
N ARG A 109 -12.43 -1.57 -12.16
CA ARG A 109 -13.62 -0.81 -11.75
C ARG A 109 -13.94 0.35 -12.68
N GLN A 110 -12.94 1.12 -13.10
CA GLN A 110 -13.12 2.23 -14.05
C GLN A 110 -13.61 1.81 -15.45
N ARG A 111 -13.46 0.53 -15.81
CA ARG A 111 -13.93 -0.01 -17.09
C ARG A 111 -15.36 -0.55 -17.02
N ILE A 112 -15.91 -0.72 -15.83
CA ILE A 112 -17.30 -1.16 -15.65
C ILE A 112 -18.19 0.07 -15.93
N PRO A 113 -19.07 0.03 -16.95
CA PRO A 113 -20.05 1.08 -17.14
C PRO A 113 -20.91 1.19 -15.88
N VAL A 114 -20.99 2.37 -15.29
CA VAL A 114 -21.98 2.63 -14.25
C VAL A 114 -23.33 2.70 -14.96
N ASP A 115 -24.14 1.65 -14.82
CA ASP A 115 -25.54 1.70 -15.21
C ASP A 115 -26.19 2.80 -14.37
N THR A 116 -26.40 3.95 -15.02
CA THR A 116 -27.10 5.08 -14.43
C THR A 116 -28.59 4.88 -14.73
N PRO A 117 -29.48 4.89 -13.72
CA PRO A 117 -30.92 4.76 -13.94
C PRO A 117 -31.49 5.87 -14.84
#